data_AF-A0A937X232-F1
#
_entry.id   AF-A0A937X232-F1
#
_cell.length_a   1.000
_cell.length_b   1.000
_cell.length_c   1.000
_cell.angle_alpha   90.00
_cell.angle_beta   90.00
_cell.angle_gamma   90.00
#
_symmetry.space_group_name_H-M   'P 1'
#
loop_
_entity.id
_entity.type
_entity.pdbx_description
1 polymer ?
#
loop_
_entity_poly.entity_id
_entity_poly.type
_entity_poly.pdbx_seq_one_letter_code
_entity_poly.pdbx_strand_id
1 'polypeptide(L)'
;MTTDRQRSAPPRPLVVRSRDLPTVAGIGVTAATKLEKEGKFPVRVKIHDANGGVGWLYDELEAWIKSRPRGICGRETAKERGGAK
;
A
#
# COMPACT_ATOMS: atom_id res chain seq x y z
N MET A 1 40.72 -9.36 11.88
CA MET A 1 39.95 -8.64 10.83
C MET A 1 39.02 -9.65 10.18
N THR A 2 37.82 -9.83 10.72
CA THR A 2 36.85 -10.82 10.20
C THR A 2 35.67 -10.03 9.66
N THR A 3 35.64 -9.89 8.33
CA THR A 3 34.56 -9.21 7.60
C THR A 3 33.28 -9.99 7.80
N ASP A 4 32.39 -9.44 8.61
CA ASP A 4 31.01 -9.87 8.77
C ASP A 4 30.28 -9.69 7.42
N ARG A 5 30.31 -10.75 6.62
CA ARG A 5 29.48 -10.93 5.41
C ARG A 5 28.03 -11.16 5.85
N GLN A 6 27.41 -10.17 6.47
CA GLN A 6 25.97 -10.18 6.68
C GLN A 6 25.30 -10.32 5.33
N ARG A 7 24.83 -11.55 5.14
CA ARG A 7 23.92 -12.05 4.14
C ARG A 7 22.75 -11.08 4.02
N SER A 8 22.86 -10.16 3.07
CA SER A 8 21.76 -9.34 2.57
C SER A 8 20.68 -10.28 2.01
N ALA A 9 19.88 -10.88 2.88
CA ALA A 9 18.58 -11.37 2.47
C ALA A 9 17.84 -10.13 1.97
N PRO A 10 17.40 -10.09 0.70
CA PRO A 10 16.60 -8.96 0.26
C PRO A 10 15.41 -8.89 1.22
N PRO A 11 15.07 -7.70 1.78
CA PRO A 11 13.88 -7.59 2.59
C PRO A 11 12.74 -8.11 1.73
N ARG A 12 12.10 -9.21 2.16
CA ARG A 12 10.93 -9.72 1.45
C ARG A 12 10.00 -8.53 1.27
N PRO A 13 9.54 -8.24 0.04
CA PRO A 13 8.71 -7.06 -0.14
C PRO A 13 7.47 -7.25 0.73
N LEU A 14 7.29 -6.34 1.69
CA LEU A 14 6.10 -6.33 2.53
C LEU A 14 4.92 -6.13 1.60
N VAL A 15 4.06 -7.13 1.49
CA VAL A 15 2.85 -7.03 0.67
C VAL A 15 1.71 -6.51 1.54
N VAL A 16 1.23 -5.32 1.20
CA VAL A 16 0.08 -4.69 1.85
C VAL A 16 -1.18 -5.30 1.29
N ARG A 17 -1.98 -5.93 2.15
CA ARG A 17 -3.29 -6.48 1.77
C ARG A 17 -4.31 -5.37 1.57
N SER A 18 -5.37 -5.66 0.83
CA SER A 18 -6.50 -4.73 0.63
C SER A 18 -7.10 -4.17 1.92
N ARG A 19 -7.05 -4.96 3.01
CA ARG A 19 -7.54 -4.54 4.32
C ARG A 19 -6.67 -3.45 4.96
N ASP A 20 -5.37 -3.47 4.68
CA ASP A 20 -4.36 -2.57 5.27
C ASP A 20 -4.04 -1.38 4.38
N LEU A 21 -4.39 -1.45 3.09
CA LEU A 21 -4.26 -0.37 2.11
C LEU A 21 -4.76 1.01 2.60
N PRO A 22 -5.95 1.16 3.22
CA PRO A 22 -6.39 2.47 3.71
C PRO A 22 -5.54 3.00 4.87
N THR A 23 -4.93 2.13 5.66
CA THR A 23 -4.03 2.52 6.75
C THR A 23 -2.69 2.98 6.21
N VAL A 24 -2.18 2.33 5.15
CA VAL A 24 -0.85 2.62 4.58
C VAL A 24 -0.90 3.79 3.59
N ALA A 25 -1.78 3.74 2.60
CA ALA A 25 -1.84 4.70 1.50
C ALA A 25 -2.88 5.81 1.70
N GLY A 26 -3.71 5.73 2.75
CA GLY A 26 -4.77 6.70 3.02
C GLY A 26 -5.93 6.65 2.02
N ILE A 27 -6.02 5.59 1.20
CA ILE A 27 -7.08 5.42 0.19
C ILE A 27 -7.75 4.06 0.29
N GLY A 28 -9.04 4.00 -0.04
CA GLY A 28 -9.79 2.74 -0.10
C GLY A 28 -9.45 1.90 -1.34
N VAL A 29 -9.80 0.60 -1.29
CA VAL A 29 -9.56 -0.38 -2.35
C VAL A 29 -10.18 0.03 -3.69
N THR A 30 -11.39 0.61 -3.67
CA THR A 30 -12.08 1.08 -4.87
C THR A 30 -11.34 2.24 -5.54
N ALA A 31 -10.77 3.15 -4.74
CA ALA A 31 -9.97 4.26 -5.26
C ALA A 31 -8.65 3.75 -5.85
N ALA A 32 -7.98 2.82 -5.18
CA ALA A 32 -6.79 2.16 -5.71
C ALA A 32 -7.06 1.46 -7.04
N THR A 33 -8.19 0.75 -7.17
CA THR A 33 -8.59 0.11 -8.43
C THR A 33 -8.82 1.11 -9.55
N LYS A 34 -9.43 2.27 -9.25
CA LYS A 34 -9.61 3.35 -10.24
C LYS A 34 -8.26 3.91 -10.69
N LEU A 35 -7.39 4.23 -9.74
CA LEU A 35 -6.07 4.78 -10.03
C LEU A 35 -5.15 3.77 -10.73
N GLU A 36 -5.31 2.47 -10.46
CA GLU A 36 -4.65 1.38 -11.20
C GLU A 36 -5.08 1.40 -12.67
N LYS A 37 -6.40 1.52 -12.95
CA LYS A 37 -6.92 1.66 -14.32
C LYS A 37 -6.42 2.92 -15.04
N GLU A 38 -6.18 3.99 -14.29
CA GLU A 38 -5.60 5.24 -14.82
C GLU A 38 -4.07 5.17 -15.00
N GLY A 39 -3.41 4.09 -14.58
CA GLY A 39 -1.94 3.95 -14.60
C GLY A 39 -1.23 4.83 -13.59
N LYS A 40 -1.94 5.36 -12.60
CA LYS A 40 -1.44 6.28 -11.56
C LYS A 40 -1.20 5.61 -10.21
N PHE A 41 -1.42 4.30 -10.10
CA PHE A 41 -1.26 3.53 -8.86
C PHE A 41 -0.46 2.25 -9.11
N PRO A 42 0.27 1.75 -8.10
CA PRO A 42 0.96 0.47 -8.20
C PRO A 42 0.02 -0.69 -8.57
N VAL A 43 0.54 -1.62 -9.36
CA VAL A 43 -0.22 -2.78 -9.83
C VAL A 43 -0.45 -3.75 -8.67
N ARG A 44 -1.67 -4.27 -8.54
CA ARG A 44 -1.97 -5.32 -7.56
C ARG A 44 -1.23 -6.63 -7.87
N VAL A 45 -0.64 -7.21 -6.84
CA VAL A 45 0.02 -8.51 -6.83
C VAL A 45 -0.90 -9.54 -6.16
N LYS A 46 -0.99 -10.74 -6.74
CA LYS A 46 -1.71 -11.87 -6.11
C LYS A 46 -0.82 -12.49 -5.04
N ILE A 47 -1.33 -12.56 -3.81
CA ILE A 47 -0.58 -13.06 -2.64
C ILE A 47 -0.72 -14.57 -2.49
N HIS A 48 -1.91 -15.11 -2.80
CA HIS A 48 -2.19 -16.53 -2.72
C HIS A 48 -2.91 -17.01 -3.98
N ASP A 49 -2.43 -18.13 -4.52
CA ASP A 49 -3.04 -18.82 -5.67
C ASP A 49 -4.44 -19.35 -5.34
N ALA A 50 -4.64 -19.84 -4.11
CA ALA A 50 -5.85 -20.57 -3.72
C ALA A 50 -7.02 -19.72 -3.21
N ASN A 51 -6.78 -18.48 -2.73
CA ASN A 51 -7.81 -17.70 -2.01
C ASN A 51 -8.03 -16.29 -2.58
N GLY A 52 -7.59 -16.04 -3.81
CA GLY A 52 -7.86 -14.80 -4.55
C GLY A 52 -7.35 -13.52 -3.86
N GLY A 53 -6.47 -13.64 -2.87
CA GLY A 53 -5.98 -12.51 -2.10
C GLY A 53 -5.11 -11.60 -2.97
N VAL A 54 -5.53 -10.35 -3.14
CA VAL A 54 -4.75 -9.31 -3.80
C VAL A 54 -4.07 -8.40 -2.77
N GLY A 55 -2.92 -7.87 -3.12
CA GLY A 55 -2.19 -6.88 -2.35
C GLY A 55 -1.30 -6.03 -3.21
N TRP A 56 -0.52 -5.15 -2.59
CA TRP A 56 0.38 -4.22 -3.27
C TRP A 56 1.74 -4.27 -2.59
N LEU A 57 2.80 -4.04 -3.36
CA LEU A 57 4.14 -3.94 -2.80
C LEU A 57 4.24 -2.67 -1.98
N TYR A 58 4.68 -2.80 -0.72
CA TYR A 58 4.85 -1.67 0.18
C TYR A 58 5.83 -0.65 -0.38
N ASP A 59 6.91 -1.10 -1.04
CA ASP A 59 7.91 -0.24 -1.65
C ASP A 59 7.31 0.67 -2.73
N GLU A 60 6.49 0.10 -3.63
CA GLU A 60 5.79 0.88 -4.66
C GLU A 60 4.74 1.83 -4.07
N LEU A 61 4.01 1.40 -3.03
CA LEU A 61 3.08 2.26 -2.32
C LEU A 61 3.81 3.44 -1.68
N GLU A 62 4.94 3.21 -1.05
CA GLU A 62 5.74 4.25 -0.40
C GLU A 62 6.30 5.23 -1.43
N ALA A 63 6.84 4.72 -2.55
CA ALA A 63 7.30 5.54 -3.67
C ALA A 63 6.16 6.39 -4.24
N TRP A 64 4.97 5.80 -4.39
CA TRP A 64 3.79 6.52 -4.85
C TRP A 64 3.37 7.63 -3.86
N ILE A 65 3.33 7.35 -2.55
CA ILE A 65 3.02 8.35 -1.52
C ILE A 65 4.03 9.50 -1.57
N LYS A 66 5.33 9.19 -1.70
CA LYS A 66 6.41 10.18 -1.79
C LYS A 66 6.35 11.02 -3.08
N SER A 67 5.93 10.41 -4.19
CA SER A 67 5.81 11.11 -5.48
C SER A 67 4.63 12.08 -5.53
N ARG A 68 3.65 11.98 -4.63
CA ARG A 68 2.52 12.91 -4.59
C ARG A 68 3.01 14.25 -4.05
N PRO A 69 2.78 15.37 -4.77
CA PRO A 69 3.03 16.68 -4.20
C PRO A 69 2.16 16.79 -2.95
N ARG A 70 2.80 16.94 -1.78
CA ARG A 70 2.14 17.16 -0.50
C ARG A 70 1.58 18.58 -0.50
N GLY A 71 0.61 18.85 -1.38
CA GLY A 71 -0.20 20.06 -1.33
C GLY A 71 -0.88 20.05 0.03
N ILE A 72 -0.76 21.16 0.74
CA ILE A 72 -1.32 21.40 2.08
C ILE A 72 -2.78 20.95 2.08
N CYS A 73 -3.04 19.73 2.54
CA CYS A 73 -4.39 19.21 2.67
C CYS A 73 -4.38 18.37 3.94
N GLY A 74 -4.44 19.10 5.05
CA GLY A 74 -4.88 18.56 6.32
C GLY A 74 -6.33 18.13 6.19
N ARG A 75 -6.55 16.94 5.65
CA ARG A 75 -7.76 16.19 5.94
C ARG A 75 -7.35 14.93 6.67
N GLU A 76 -7.11 15.14 7.95
CA GLU A 76 -7.31 14.14 8.99
C GLU A 76 -8.58 13.37 8.60
N THR A 77 -8.41 12.10 8.24
CA THR A 77 -9.53 11.21 7.92
C THR A 77 -10.20 10.87 9.24
N ALA A 78 -11.00 11.81 9.73
CA ALA A 78 -11.99 11.60 10.78
C ALA A 78 -12.89 10.45 10.31
N LYS A 79 -12.59 9.27 10.83
CA LYS A 79 -13.34 8.03 10.63
C LYS A 79 -14.59 8.13 11.50
N GLU A 80 -15.52 8.99 11.12
CA GLU A 80 -16.88 9.02 11.65
C GLU A 80 -17.63 7.78 11.16
N ARG A 81 -17.43 6.66 11.86
CA ARG A 81 -18.34 5.53 11.80
C ARG A 81 -19.62 5.93 12.52
N GLY A 82 -20.52 6.60 11.80
CA GLY A 82 -21.92 6.70 12.17
C GLY A 82 -22.54 5.31 12.09
N GLY A 83 -22.70 4.66 13.25
CA GLY A 83 -23.67 3.59 13.43
C GLY A 83 -25.01 4.21 13.82
N ALA A 84 -26.07 3.85 13.11
CA ALA A 84 -27.46 3.92 13.55
C ALA A 84 -28.22 2.92 12.67
N LYS A 85 -28.47 1.72 13.22
CA LYS A 85 -29.79 1.21 13.64
C LYS A 85 -30.75 1.01 12.47
#